data_AF-A0A7Y0N284-F1
#
_entry.id   AF-A0A7Y0N284-F1
#
_cell.length_a   1.000
_cell.length_b   1.000
_cell.length_c   1.000
_cell.angle_alpha   90.00
_cell.angle_beta   90.00
_cell.angle_gamma   90.00
#
_symmetry.space_group_name_H-M   'P 1'
#
loop_
_entity.id
_entity.type
_entity.pdbx_description
1 polymer ?
#
loop_
_entity_poly.entity_id
_entity_poly.type
_entity_poly.pdbx_seq_one_letter_code
_entity_poly.pdbx_strand_id
1 'polypeptide(L)'
;ERALESESKVPLLGDIPVLGHLFKSTSTQTEKRNLMVFIKPTIIRDGMTADGITQRKYNFIRAEQLYKADQGLKLMPDEKIPVIPAFGQDRKHPAEIQAFIDQMEKN
;
A
#
# COMPACT_ATOMS: atom_id res chain seq x y z
N GLU A 1 -4.83 -16.31 -22.51
CA GLU A 1 -3.84 -15.45 -23.18
C GLU A 1 -4.50 -14.88 -24.40
N ARG A 2 -4.41 -13.56 -24.62
CA ARG A 2 -4.90 -12.90 -25.82
C ARG A 2 -3.69 -12.44 -26.61
N ALA A 3 -3.65 -12.78 -27.89
CA ALA A 3 -2.64 -12.28 -28.83
C ALA A 3 -3.37 -11.44 -29.89
N LEU A 4 -3.00 -10.17 -29.97
CA LEU A 4 -3.46 -9.24 -30.99
C LEU A 4 -2.29 -8.94 -31.90
N GLU A 5 -2.45 -9.18 -33.20
CA GLU A 5 -1.47 -8.86 -34.21
C GLU A 5 -2.10 -7.87 -35.21
N SER A 6 -1.41 -6.75 -35.44
CA SER A 6 -1.79 -5.73 -36.40
C SER A 6 -0.59 -5.46 -37.30
N GLU A 7 -0.75 -5.64 -38.60
CA GLU A 7 0.29 -5.38 -39.60
C GLU A 7 -0.21 -4.31 -40.58
N SER A 8 0.61 -3.28 -40.80
CA SER A 8 0.42 -2.28 -41.85
C SER A 8 1.65 -2.26 -42.75
N LYS A 9 1.51 -2.50 -44.06
CA LYS A 9 2.64 -2.57 -45.00
C LYS A 9 2.35 -1.89 -46.34
N VAL A 10 3.41 -1.42 -47.01
CA VAL A 10 3.34 -0.96 -48.41
C VAL A 10 3.21 -2.19 -49.33
N PRO A 11 2.18 -2.29 -50.19
CA PRO A 11 2.05 -3.39 -51.14
C PRO A 11 3.28 -3.54 -52.03
N LEU A 12 3.65 -4.77 -52.41
CA LEU A 12 4.83 -5.12 -53.21
C LEU A 12 6.18 -4.98 -52.48
N LEU A 13 6.48 -3.80 -51.92
CA LEU A 13 7.76 -3.53 -51.25
C LEU A 13 7.86 -4.19 -49.87
N GLY A 14 6.74 -4.34 -49.16
CA GLY A 14 6.67 -5.02 -47.85
C GLY A 14 6.85 -6.54 -47.91
N ASP A 15 6.71 -7.15 -49.09
CA ASP A 15 6.81 -8.60 -49.30
C ASP A 15 8.22 -9.06 -49.72
N ILE A 16 9.16 -8.12 -49.94
CA ILE A 16 10.55 -8.45 -50.31
C ILE A 16 11.21 -9.16 -49.11
N PRO A 17 11.68 -10.42 -49.25
CA PRO A 17 12.44 -11.06 -48.19
C PRO A 17 13.71 -10.24 -47.90
N VAL A 18 14.11 -10.16 -46.64
CA VAL A 18 15.21 -9.31 -46.13
C VAL A 18 14.85 -7.80 -46.06
N LEU A 19 14.38 -7.16 -47.13
CA LEU A 19 14.17 -5.70 -47.16
C LEU A 19 12.76 -5.22 -46.75
N GLY A 20 11.75 -6.10 -46.79
CA GLY A 20 10.35 -5.74 -46.54
C GLY A 20 10.06 -5.26 -45.12
N HIS A 21 10.95 -5.55 -44.16
CA HIS A 21 10.86 -5.06 -42.77
C HIS A 21 10.98 -3.53 -42.66
N LEU A 22 11.59 -2.86 -43.63
CA LEU A 22 11.69 -1.40 -43.67
C LEU A 22 10.37 -0.72 -44.11
N PHE A 23 9.45 -1.49 -44.71
CA PHE A 23 8.21 -0.99 -45.30
C PHE A 23 6.95 -1.57 -44.64
N LYS A 24 7.11 -2.22 -43.48
CA LYS A 24 6.00 -2.76 -42.67
C LYS A 24 6.12 -2.31 -41.22
N SER A 25 4.97 -2.11 -40.59
CA SER A 25 4.79 -1.84 -39.17
C SER A 25 3.93 -2.95 -38.61
N THR A 26 4.55 -3.87 -37.87
CA THR A 26 3.86 -4.93 -37.13
C THR A 26 3.77 -4.53 -35.66
N SER A 27 2.57 -4.61 -35.09
CA SER A 27 2.31 -4.46 -33.66
C SER A 27 1.72 -5.75 -33.13
N THR A 28 2.46 -6.42 -32.25
CA THR A 28 2.03 -7.64 -31.57
C THR A 28 1.85 -7.33 -30.09
N GLN A 29 0.65 -7.53 -29.56
CA GLN A 29 0.34 -7.36 -28.14
C GLN A 29 -0.14 -8.69 -27.56
N THR A 30 0.56 -9.17 -26.54
CA THR A 30 0.18 -10.37 -25.78
C THR A 30 -0.25 -9.99 -24.37
N GLU A 31 -1.46 -10.38 -23.98
CA GLU A 31 -2.02 -10.12 -22.66
C GLU A 31 -2.33 -11.45 -21.94
N LYS A 32 -1.76 -11.62 -20.75
CA LYS A 32 -2.06 -12.74 -19.84
C LYS A 32 -2.62 -12.20 -18.54
N ARG A 33 -3.90 -12.48 -18.27
CA ARG A 33 -4.58 -12.10 -17.03
C ARG A 33 -4.75 -13.31 -16.12
N ASN A 34 -4.19 -13.24 -14.90
CA ASN A 34 -4.38 -14.24 -13.85
C ASN A 34 -5.09 -13.57 -12.66
N LEU A 35 -6.19 -14.16 -12.20
CA LEU A 35 -6.93 -13.69 -11.02
C LEU A 35 -7.13 -14.89 -10.08
N MET A 36 -6.58 -14.78 -8.88
CA MET A 36 -6.79 -15.76 -7.81
C MET A 36 -7.39 -15.04 -6.61
N VAL A 37 -8.44 -15.62 -6.03
CA VAL A 37 -9.08 -15.11 -4.81
C VAL A 37 -8.91 -16.16 -3.72
N PHE A 38 -8.15 -15.81 -2.68
CA PHE A 38 -7.88 -16.69 -1.55
C PHE A 38 -8.64 -16.20 -0.31
N ILE A 39 -9.08 -17.14 0.52
CA ILE A 39 -9.69 -16.85 1.82
C ILE A 39 -9.01 -17.67 2.91
N LYS A 40 -8.74 -17.03 4.06
CA LYS A 40 -8.20 -17.68 5.26
C LYS A 40 -9.14 -17.45 6.44
N PRO A 41 -10.11 -18.34 6.69
CA PRO A 41 -10.97 -18.21 7.86
C PRO A 41 -10.17 -18.44 9.15
N THR A 42 -10.52 -17.72 10.22
CA THR A 42 -9.94 -17.92 11.56
C THR A 42 -11.09 -17.97 12.55
N ILE A 43 -11.24 -19.08 13.26
CA ILE A 43 -12.30 -19.25 14.28
C ILE A 43 -11.79 -18.69 15.61
N ILE A 44 -12.51 -17.72 16.17
CA ILE A 44 -12.21 -17.11 17.46
C ILE A 44 -13.18 -17.72 18.48
N ARG A 45 -12.64 -18.43 19.47
CA ARG A 45 -13.45 -19.17 20.47
C ARG A 45 -13.45 -18.53 21.85
N ASP A 46 -12.35 -17.91 22.25
CA ASP A 46 -12.17 -17.30 23.56
C ASP A 46 -11.67 -15.86 23.46
N GLY A 47 -11.75 -15.13 24.58
CA GLY A 47 -11.31 -13.74 24.67
C GLY A 47 -9.80 -13.58 24.49
N MET A 48 -9.00 -14.57 24.92
CA MET A 48 -7.53 -14.53 24.78
C MET A 48 -7.09 -14.64 23.31
N THR A 49 -7.74 -15.47 22.52
CA THR A 49 -7.49 -15.58 21.07
C THR A 49 -7.92 -14.30 20.35
N ALA A 50 -9.07 -13.74 20.75
CA ALA A 50 -9.55 -12.47 20.20
C ALA A 50 -8.55 -11.33 20.49
N ASP A 51 -8.09 -11.23 21.74
CA ASP A 51 -7.11 -10.24 22.19
C ASP A 51 -5.78 -10.39 21.45
N GLY A 52 -5.23 -11.62 21.39
CA GLY A 52 -3.98 -11.86 20.69
C GLY A 52 -4.03 -11.56 19.17
N ILE A 53 -5.15 -11.85 18.50
CA ILE A 53 -5.32 -11.48 17.08
C ILE A 53 -5.39 -9.96 16.92
N THR A 54 -6.13 -9.29 17.81
CA THR A 54 -6.35 -7.85 17.78
C THR A 54 -5.06 -7.10 18.08
N GLN A 55 -4.37 -7.48 19.16
CA GLN A 55 -3.10 -6.90 19.59
C GLN A 55 -2.03 -6.98 18.50
N ARG A 56 -1.89 -8.13 17.82
CA ARG A 56 -0.92 -8.27 16.72
C ARG A 56 -1.22 -7.31 15.56
N LYS A 57 -2.48 -7.23 15.12
CA LYS A 57 -2.87 -6.33 14.02
C LYS A 57 -2.75 -4.86 14.42
N TYR A 58 -3.13 -4.53 15.65
CA TYR A 58 -3.02 -3.19 16.22
C TYR A 58 -1.56 -2.73 16.29
N ASN A 59 -0.69 -3.55 16.88
CA ASN A 59 0.73 -3.23 17.02
C ASN A 59 1.44 -3.10 15.67
N PHE A 60 1.02 -3.88 14.66
CA PHE A 60 1.52 -3.73 13.29
C PHE A 60 1.25 -2.32 12.74
N ILE A 61 -0.01 -1.87 12.80
CA ILE A 61 -0.39 -0.53 12.32
C ILE A 61 0.32 0.56 13.12
N ARG A 62 0.41 0.38 14.45
CA ARG A 62 1.10 1.34 15.33
C ARG A 62 2.58 1.48 14.97
N ALA A 63 3.28 0.37 14.74
CA ALA A 63 4.69 0.39 14.36
C ALA A 63 4.90 1.12 13.02
N GLU A 64 4.03 0.89 12.03
CA GLU A 64 4.06 1.62 10.75
C GLU A 64 3.81 3.12 10.92
N GLN A 65 2.89 3.52 11.81
CA GLN A 65 2.64 4.93 12.09
C GLN A 65 3.80 5.59 12.83
N LEU A 66 4.44 4.89 13.77
CA LEU A 66 5.65 5.37 14.44
C LEU A 66 6.79 5.55 13.45
N TYR A 67 7.00 4.60 12.54
CA TYR A 67 8.00 4.71 11.48
C TYR A 67 7.74 5.92 10.56
N LYS A 68 6.48 6.14 10.16
CA LYS A 68 6.10 7.31 9.36
C LYS A 68 6.27 8.63 10.13
N ALA A 69 5.92 8.63 11.42
CA ALA A 69 6.08 9.79 12.29
C ALA A 69 7.56 10.16 12.46
N ASP A 70 8.45 9.17 12.55
CA ASP A 70 9.91 9.37 12.58
C ASP A 70 10.44 9.97 11.28
N GLN A 71 9.96 9.49 10.13
CA GLN A 71 10.32 10.06 8.81
C GLN A 71 9.74 11.46 8.57
N GLY A 72 8.69 11.84 9.30
CA GLY A 72 7.97 13.10 9.13
C GLY A 72 7.28 13.23 7.76
N LEU A 73 6.57 14.35 7.56
CA LEU A 73 6.00 14.68 6.25
C LEU A 73 6.97 15.57 5.47
N LYS A 74 7.41 15.09 4.30
CA LYS A 74 8.42 15.77 3.47
C LYS A 74 8.13 17.25 3.17
N LEU A 75 6.86 17.62 3.06
CA LEU A 75 6.42 19.00 2.74
C LEU A 75 5.78 19.72 3.93
N MET A 76 5.69 19.06 5.10
CA MET A 76 5.07 19.60 6.32
C MET A 76 5.92 19.19 7.54
N PRO A 77 7.10 19.78 7.72
CA PRO A 77 8.06 19.34 8.74
C PRO A 77 7.56 19.52 10.18
N ASP A 78 6.67 20.47 10.41
CA ASP A 78 6.13 20.80 11.75
C ASP A 78 4.83 20.04 12.08
N GLU A 79 4.35 19.18 11.18
CA GLU A 79 3.07 18.49 11.33
C GLU A 79 3.24 17.16 12.08
N LYS A 80 2.51 17.01 13.19
CA LYS A 80 2.55 15.79 14.02
C LYS A 80 1.64 14.73 13.41
N ILE A 81 2.24 13.68 12.82
CA ILE A 81 1.49 12.56 12.25
C ILE A 81 0.72 11.83 13.36
N PRO A 82 -0.59 11.56 13.19
CA PRO A 82 -1.36 10.85 14.19
C PRO A 82 -0.90 9.40 14.33
N VAL A 83 -0.57 9.01 15.56
CA VAL A 83 -0.21 7.63 15.93
C VAL A 83 -1.26 7.10 16.90
N ILE A 84 -1.74 5.88 16.68
CA ILE A 84 -2.64 5.20 17.61
C ILE A 84 -1.95 4.97 18.97
N PRO A 85 -2.69 5.03 20.09
CA PRO A 85 -2.11 4.85 21.42
C PRO A 85 -1.48 3.46 21.59
N ALA A 86 -0.84 3.22 22.74
CA ALA A 86 -0.43 1.85 23.05
C ALA A 86 -1.66 0.95 23.20
N PHE A 87 -1.55 -0.32 22.80
CA PHE A 87 -2.65 -1.26 22.98
C PHE A 87 -3.06 -1.33 24.45
N GLY A 88 -4.36 -1.27 24.72
CA GLY A 88 -4.91 -1.23 26.08
C GLY A 88 -4.75 0.13 26.81
N GLN A 89 -4.22 1.16 26.16
CA GLN A 89 -4.21 2.53 26.68
C GLN A 89 -5.20 3.38 25.91
N ASP A 90 -6.03 4.14 26.64
CA ASP A 90 -6.90 5.15 26.05
C ASP A 90 -6.10 6.31 25.44
N ARG A 91 -6.78 7.18 24.68
CA ARG A 91 -6.14 8.34 24.04
C ARG A 91 -5.43 9.19 25.09
N LYS A 92 -4.10 9.23 25.01
CA LYS A 92 -3.30 10.19 25.76
C LYS A 92 -3.40 11.55 25.11
N HIS A 93 -3.53 12.60 25.92
CA HIS A 93 -3.38 13.96 25.43
C HIS A 93 -1.97 14.17 24.87
N PRO A 94 -1.79 15.07 23.87
CA PRO A 94 -0.45 15.47 23.44
C PRO A 94 0.40 15.92 24.62
N ALA A 95 1.73 15.69 24.57
CA ALA A 95 2.63 15.96 25.70
C ALA A 95 2.54 17.40 26.23
N GLU A 96 2.32 18.38 25.34
CA GLU A 96 2.13 19.79 25.68
C GLU A 96 0.87 20.03 26.53
N ILE A 97 -0.23 19.36 26.18
CA ILE A 97 -1.51 19.49 26.89
C ILE A 97 -1.45 18.76 28.23
N GLN A 98 -0.79 17.60 28.29
CA GLN A 98 -0.58 16.89 29.55
C GLN A 98 0.26 17.73 30.54
N ALA A 99 1.36 18.33 30.08
CA ALA A 99 2.20 19.18 30.92
C ALA A 99 1.43 20.40 31.46
N PHE A 100 0.53 20.98 30.66
CA PHE A 100 -0.34 22.06 31.10
C PHE A 100 -1.34 21.63 32.17
N ILE A 101 -2.00 20.47 32.01
CA ILE A 101 -2.93 19.92 33.01
C ILE A 101 -2.19 19.66 34.33
N ASP A 102 -1.03 19.00 34.27
CA ASP A 102 -0.21 18.69 35.44
C ASP A 102 0.25 19.97 36.19
N GLN A 103 0.49 21.06 35.46
CA GLN A 103 0.82 22.36 36.05
C GLN A 103 -0.39 23.01 36.73
N MET A 104 -1.60 22.88 36.17
CA MET A 104 -2.82 23.39 36.81
C MET A 104 -3.17 22.62 38.09
N GLU A 105 -2.96 21.29 38.10
CA GLU A 105 -3.24 20.46 39.28
C GLU A 105 -2.26 20.68 40.43
N LYS A 106 -1.08 21.25 40.15
CA LYS A 106 -0.04 21.54 41.16
C LYS A 106 -0.24 22.86 41.92
N ASN A 107 -1.15 23.72 41.49
CA ASN A 107 -1.49 24.99 42.14
C ASN A 107 -2.79 24.88 42.94
#